data_AF-A0A6L6J636-F1
#
_entry.id   AF-A0A6L6J636-F1
#
_cell.length_a   1.000
_cell.length_b   1.000
_cell.length_c   1.000
_cell.angle_alpha   90.00
_cell.angle_beta   90.00
_cell.angle_gamma   90.00
#
_symmetry.space_group_name_H-M   'P 1'
#
loop_
_entity.id
_entity.type
_entity.pdbx_description
1 polymer ?
#
loop_
_entity_poly.entity_id
_entity_poly.type
_entity_poly.pdbx_seq_one_letter_code
_entity_poly.pdbx_strand_id
1 'polypeptide(L)'
;MTGLVFKKLWIVSKLEKAARMVSFHSGTNILTGENDVGKSTLIKSLYHSIGADAPQMSNTRWKRASVFYCSEIALNETTYFIIRDGKHFGVFDAQKGLISKHSGISTEGGIADFFCDQFNFNVELEKSADGKLGRAGPAFYFLPFYVDQDAGWTKSWESFSGLQQFSSYRKNMIEYHLGIRPQSYYDARK
;
A
#
# COMPACT_ATOMS: atom_id res chain seq x y z
N MET A 1 16.46 2.14 -5.66
CA MET A 1 15.05 1.98 -5.28
C MET A 1 14.70 0.52 -5.41
N THR A 2 14.05 -0.06 -4.40
CA THR A 2 13.55 -1.44 -4.44
C THR A 2 12.44 -1.56 -5.49
N GLY A 3 12.55 -2.54 -6.38
CA GLY A 3 11.52 -2.81 -7.39
C GLY A 3 10.40 -3.65 -6.80
N LEU A 4 9.17 -3.13 -6.76
CA LEU A 4 7.98 -3.91 -6.42
C LEU A 4 7.19 -4.25 -7.69
N VAL A 5 6.90 -5.53 -7.90
CA VAL A 5 6.07 -6.01 -9.00
C VAL A 5 4.94 -6.86 -8.45
N PHE A 6 3.70 -6.43 -8.68
CA PHE A 6 2.54 -7.30 -8.46
C PHE A 6 2.49 -8.38 -9.55
N LYS A 7 2.40 -9.65 -9.15
CA LYS A 7 2.31 -10.79 -10.06
C LYS A 7 0.87 -11.30 -10.15
N LYS A 8 0.20 -11.38 -9.00
CA LYS A 8 -1.18 -11.88 -8.93
C LYS A 8 -1.89 -11.30 -7.73
N LEU A 9 -3.19 -11.06 -7.89
CA LEU A 9 -4.08 -10.63 -6.83
C LEU A 9 -5.27 -11.58 -6.78
N TRP A 10 -5.58 -12.07 -5.59
CA TRP A 10 -6.82 -12.75 -5.26
C TRP A 10 -7.67 -11.85 -4.38
N ILE A 11 -8.92 -11.66 -4.77
CA ILE A 11 -9.95 -10.97 -3.99
C ILE A 11 -11.01 -12.03 -3.67
N VAL A 12 -11.18 -12.35 -2.40
CA VAL A 12 -11.98 -13.53 -1.99
C VAL A 12 -13.03 -13.13 -0.97
N SER A 13 -14.25 -13.59 -1.19
CA SER A 13 -15.35 -13.51 -0.23
C SER A 13 -15.80 -14.92 0.14
N LYS A 14 -15.63 -15.27 1.43
CA LYS A 14 -16.17 -16.54 1.96
C LYS A 14 -17.70 -16.51 2.02
N LEU A 15 -18.28 -15.34 2.34
CA LEU A 15 -19.72 -15.16 2.48
C LEU A 15 -20.44 -15.34 1.14
N GLU A 16 -19.93 -14.71 0.09
CA GLU A 16 -20.50 -14.78 -1.26
C GLU A 16 -20.07 -16.07 -2.01
N LYS A 17 -19.20 -16.89 -1.41
CA LYS A 17 -18.57 -18.07 -2.04
C LYS A 17 -17.98 -17.74 -3.41
N ALA A 18 -17.37 -16.56 -3.53
CA ALA A 18 -16.87 -16.02 -4.78
C ALA A 18 -15.43 -15.53 -4.63
N ALA A 19 -14.65 -15.65 -5.70
CA ALA A 19 -13.30 -15.14 -5.78
C ALA A 19 -13.03 -14.56 -7.17
N ARG A 20 -12.21 -13.51 -7.21
CA ARG A 20 -11.63 -12.98 -8.43
C ARG A 20 -10.12 -13.12 -8.35
N MET A 21 -9.53 -13.72 -9.38
CA MET A 21 -8.08 -13.82 -9.55
C MET A 21 -7.67 -12.98 -10.75
N VAL A 22 -6.66 -12.15 -10.60
CA VAL A 22 -6.09 -11.35 -11.68
C VAL A 22 -4.58 -11.52 -11.68
N SER A 23 -4.02 -11.90 -12.83
CA SER A 23 -2.58 -12.00 -13.03
C SER A 23 -2.07 -10.78 -13.79
N PHE A 24 -0.87 -10.33 -13.46
CA PHE A 24 -0.23 -9.17 -14.08
C PHE A 24 1.06 -9.60 -14.76
N HIS A 25 1.29 -9.07 -15.95
CA HIS A 25 2.51 -9.33 -16.71
C HIS A 25 3.57 -8.31 -16.34
N SER A 26 4.85 -8.66 -16.55
CA SER A 26 5.93 -7.69 -16.47
C SER A 26 5.75 -6.62 -17.54
N GLY A 27 5.71 -5.35 -17.15
CA GLY A 27 5.53 -4.21 -18.06
C GLY A 27 4.10 -3.64 -18.02
N THR A 28 3.63 -3.17 -19.17
CA THR A 28 2.37 -2.44 -19.27
C THR A 28 1.17 -3.39 -19.26
N ASN A 29 0.28 -3.21 -18.28
CA ASN A 29 -0.99 -3.92 -18.19
C ASN A 29 -2.12 -2.93 -18.49
N ILE A 30 -2.99 -3.23 -19.46
CA ILE A 30 -4.11 -2.37 -19.84
C ILE A 30 -5.40 -2.98 -19.29
N LEU A 31 -6.11 -2.23 -18.45
CA LEU A 31 -7.41 -2.62 -17.92
C LEU A 31 -8.51 -1.89 -18.68
N THR A 32 -9.21 -2.61 -19.56
CA THR A 32 -10.33 -2.09 -20.34
C THR A 32 -11.67 -2.56 -19.78
N GLY A 33 -12.73 -1.79 -20.05
CA GLY A 33 -14.09 -2.07 -19.60
C GLY A 33 -14.89 -0.78 -19.43
N GLU A 34 -16.21 -0.91 -19.33
CA GLU A 34 -17.12 0.21 -19.10
C GLU A 34 -16.86 0.91 -17.76
N ASN A 35 -17.42 2.11 -17.57
CA ASN A 35 -17.34 2.78 -16.28
C ASN A 35 -18.04 1.94 -15.19
N ASP A 36 -17.56 2.07 -13.95
CA ASP A 36 -18.13 1.42 -12.77
C ASP A 36 -18.13 -0.13 -12.74
N VAL A 37 -17.42 -0.79 -13.65
CA VAL A 37 -17.23 -2.27 -13.63
C VAL A 37 -16.13 -2.75 -12.67
N GLY A 38 -15.60 -1.85 -11.83
CA GLY A 38 -14.63 -2.17 -10.78
C GLY A 38 -13.15 -2.12 -11.20
N LYS A 39 -12.82 -1.44 -12.31
CA LYS A 39 -11.41 -1.23 -12.74
C LYS A 39 -10.60 -0.50 -11.65
N SER A 40 -11.13 0.62 -11.15
CA SER A 40 -10.47 1.43 -10.13
C SER A 40 -10.38 0.67 -8.81
N THR A 41 -11.43 -0.08 -8.44
CA THR A 41 -11.42 -0.96 -7.26
C THR A 41 -10.31 -2.02 -7.35
N LEU A 42 -10.09 -2.61 -8.52
CA LEU A 42 -9.04 -3.59 -8.73
C LEU A 42 -7.64 -2.98 -8.53
N ILE A 43 -7.38 -1.79 -9.07
CA ILE A 43 -6.09 -1.10 -8.90
C ILE A 43 -5.88 -0.71 -7.43
N LYS A 44 -6.89 -0.12 -6.80
CA LYS A 44 -6.86 0.22 -5.37
C LYS A 44 -6.64 -1.02 -4.47
N SER A 45 -7.16 -2.19 -4.88
CA SER A 45 -6.97 -3.46 -4.16
C SER A 45 -5.51 -3.90 -4.11
N LEU A 46 -4.70 -3.57 -5.11
CA LEU A 46 -3.25 -3.86 -5.11
C LEU A 46 -2.58 -3.16 -3.93
N TYR A 47 -2.76 -1.85 -3.82
CA TYR A 47 -2.18 -1.05 -2.73
C TYR A 47 -2.79 -1.40 -1.37
N HIS A 48 -4.11 -1.62 -1.32
CA HIS A 48 -4.79 -2.05 -0.10
C HIS A 48 -4.22 -3.37 0.43
N SER A 49 -3.94 -4.35 -0.43
CA SER A 49 -3.39 -5.64 0.01
C SER A 49 -2.05 -5.53 0.74
N ILE A 50 -1.28 -4.47 0.48
CA ILE A 50 0.06 -4.22 1.05
C ILE A 50 0.08 -3.07 2.07
N GLY A 51 -1.09 -2.64 2.56
CA GLY A 51 -1.19 -1.61 3.61
C GLY A 51 -1.08 -0.16 3.11
N ALA A 52 -1.28 0.09 1.83
CA ALA A 52 -1.44 1.43 1.28
C ALA A 52 -2.91 1.67 0.88
N ASP A 53 -3.73 2.17 1.80
CA ASP A 53 -5.17 2.30 1.59
C ASP A 53 -5.53 3.49 0.71
N ALA A 54 -6.12 3.24 -0.46
CA ALA A 54 -6.72 4.28 -1.29
C ALA A 54 -8.17 4.61 -0.85
N PRO A 55 -8.68 5.81 -1.15
CA PRO A 55 -10.06 6.19 -0.82
C PRO A 55 -11.10 5.18 -1.36
N GLN A 56 -12.22 5.06 -0.66
CA GLN A 56 -13.38 4.24 -1.05
C GLN A 56 -13.17 2.72 -1.12
N MET A 57 -12.01 2.20 -0.67
CA MET A 57 -11.77 0.74 -0.61
C MET A 57 -12.65 0.01 0.41
N SER A 58 -13.09 0.69 1.46
CA SER A 58 -13.89 0.11 2.55
C SER A 58 -15.38 0.51 2.43
N ASN A 59 -15.95 0.38 1.23
CA ASN A 59 -17.37 0.65 1.03
C ASN A 59 -18.26 -0.43 1.68
N THR A 60 -19.53 -0.12 1.91
CA THR A 60 -20.49 -1.01 2.60
C THR A 60 -20.61 -2.38 1.92
N ARG A 61 -20.51 -2.44 0.58
CA ARG A 61 -20.60 -3.69 -0.17
C ARG A 61 -19.41 -4.61 0.14
N TRP A 62 -18.19 -4.07 0.14
CA TRP A 62 -16.98 -4.82 0.46
C TRP A 62 -16.95 -5.30 1.91
N LYS A 63 -17.41 -4.46 2.84
CA LYS A 63 -17.57 -4.84 4.25
C LYS A 63 -18.56 -5.99 4.42
N ARG A 64 -19.74 -5.91 3.79
CA ARG A 64 -20.76 -6.98 3.85
C ARG A 64 -20.26 -8.29 3.26
N ALA A 65 -19.51 -8.22 2.15
CA ALA A 65 -18.94 -9.39 1.52
C ALA A 65 -17.76 -10.01 2.31
N SER A 66 -17.30 -9.39 3.41
CA SER A 66 -16.17 -9.88 4.22
C SER A 66 -14.96 -10.26 3.35
N VAL A 67 -14.58 -9.34 2.47
CA VAL A 67 -13.52 -9.56 1.47
C VAL A 67 -12.15 -9.61 2.14
N PHE A 68 -11.36 -10.61 1.82
CA PHE A 68 -9.93 -10.66 2.12
C PHE A 68 -9.12 -10.75 0.83
N TYR A 69 -7.85 -10.39 0.92
CA TYR A 69 -6.94 -10.28 -0.21
C TYR A 69 -5.76 -11.21 -0.02
N CYS A 70 -5.28 -11.78 -1.12
CA CYS A 70 -3.94 -12.35 -1.21
C CYS A 70 -3.23 -11.68 -2.39
N SER A 71 -2.00 -11.25 -2.21
CA SER A 71 -1.17 -10.67 -3.28
C SER A 71 0.13 -11.43 -3.37
N GLU A 72 0.42 -11.93 -4.56
CA GLU A 72 1.74 -12.42 -4.92
C GLU A 72 2.52 -11.24 -5.50
N ILE A 73 3.62 -10.90 -4.83
CA ILE A 73 4.48 -9.79 -5.20
C ILE A 73 5.92 -10.27 -5.33
N ALA A 74 6.66 -9.65 -6.23
CA ALA A 74 8.12 -9.72 -6.25
C ALA A 74 8.68 -8.40 -5.72
N LEU A 75 9.47 -8.49 -4.65
CA LEU A 75 10.28 -7.40 -4.12
C LEU A 75 11.73 -7.71 -4.47
N ASN A 76 12.28 -6.92 -5.40
CA ASN A 76 13.53 -7.25 -6.10
C ASN A 76 13.44 -8.66 -6.73
N GLU A 77 14.27 -9.59 -6.28
CA GLU A 77 14.30 -10.99 -6.75
C GLU A 77 13.53 -11.95 -5.83
N THR A 78 12.97 -11.46 -4.71
CA THR A 78 12.29 -12.31 -3.74
C THR A 78 10.78 -12.24 -3.91
N THR A 79 10.14 -13.41 -3.95
CA THR A 79 8.68 -13.52 -4.03
C THR A 79 8.07 -13.64 -2.64
N TYR A 80 7.02 -12.87 -2.41
CA TYR A 80 6.24 -12.89 -1.18
C TYR A 80 4.75 -13.06 -1.49
N PHE A 81 4.03 -13.71 -0.59
CA PHE A 81 2.57 -13.67 -0.54
C PHE A 81 2.12 -12.85 0.65
N ILE A 82 1.26 -11.87 0.40
CA ILE A 82 0.70 -10.98 1.42
C ILE A 82 -0.79 -11.25 1.51
N ILE A 83 -1.22 -11.77 2.66
CA ILE A 83 -2.65 -11.95 2.95
C ILE A 83 -3.09 -10.79 3.83
N ARG A 84 -4.18 -10.11 3.44
CA ARG A 84 -4.87 -9.12 4.28
C ARG A 84 -6.30 -9.55 4.53
N ASP A 85 -6.65 -9.71 5.79
CA ASP A 85 -8.02 -9.93 6.27
C ASP A 85 -8.40 -8.84 7.28
N GLY A 86 -9.20 -7.88 6.84
CA GLY A 86 -9.52 -6.67 7.60
C GLY A 86 -8.26 -5.89 7.98
N LYS A 87 -7.93 -5.88 9.28
CA LYS A 87 -6.72 -5.24 9.83
C LYS A 87 -5.54 -6.21 9.97
N HIS A 88 -5.74 -7.50 9.79
CA HIS A 88 -4.71 -8.50 10.01
C HIS A 88 -3.96 -8.79 8.71
N PHE A 89 -2.64 -8.91 8.82
CA PHE A 89 -1.79 -9.25 7.70
C PHE A 89 -0.93 -10.47 8.02
N GLY A 90 -0.72 -11.32 7.03
CA GLY A 90 0.27 -12.39 7.04
C GLY A 90 1.21 -12.26 5.85
N VAL A 91 2.51 -12.36 6.10
CA VAL A 91 3.55 -12.35 5.07
C VAL A 91 4.12 -13.75 4.96
N PHE A 92 4.20 -14.28 3.75
CA PHE A 92 4.70 -15.62 3.47
C PHE A 92 5.79 -15.57 2.40
N ASP A 93 6.73 -16.51 2.49
CA ASP A 93 7.77 -16.72 1.48
C ASP A 93 7.24 -17.43 0.22
N ALA A 94 8.12 -17.66 -0.75
CA ALA A 94 7.81 -18.37 -1.98
C ALA A 94 7.35 -19.83 -1.76
N GLN A 95 7.77 -20.46 -0.66
CA GLN A 95 7.39 -21.80 -0.24
C GLN A 95 6.09 -21.82 0.58
N LYS A 96 5.45 -20.66 0.77
CA LYS A 96 4.23 -20.45 1.58
C LYS A 96 4.46 -20.69 3.07
N GLY A 97 5.71 -20.62 3.51
CA GLY A 97 6.08 -20.53 4.92
C GLY A 97 5.72 -19.16 5.47
N LEU A 98 5.13 -19.12 6.67
CA LEU A 98 4.78 -17.86 7.32
C LEU A 98 6.06 -17.18 7.84
N ILE A 99 6.31 -15.96 7.37
CA ILE A 99 7.43 -15.12 7.81
C ILE A 99 7.02 -14.25 9.01
N SER A 100 5.89 -13.55 8.89
CA SER A 100 5.46 -12.60 9.92
C SER A 100 3.95 -12.36 9.91
N LYS A 101 3.43 -11.89 11.05
CA LYS A 101 2.03 -11.47 11.24
C LYS A 101 2.01 -10.04 11.73
N HIS A 102 1.05 -9.26 11.24
CA HIS A 102 0.89 -7.86 11.61
C HIS A 102 -0.57 -7.53 11.90
N SER A 103 -0.80 -6.50 12.71
CA SER A 103 -2.13 -5.97 13.00
C SER A 103 -2.16 -4.46 12.77
N GLY A 104 -2.82 -4.03 11.71
CA GLY A 104 -2.91 -2.64 11.29
C GLY A 104 -1.87 -2.27 10.25
N ILE A 105 -1.85 -0.98 9.92
CA ILE A 105 -1.01 -0.39 8.87
C ILE A 105 0.18 0.39 9.45
N SER A 106 0.19 0.69 10.75
CA SER A 106 1.28 1.42 11.40
C SER A 106 2.61 0.69 11.33
N THR A 107 3.70 1.41 11.58
CA THR A 107 5.04 0.85 11.71
C THR A 107 5.25 0.15 13.05
N GLU A 108 4.49 0.53 14.09
CA GLU A 108 4.45 -0.21 15.34
C GLU A 108 3.46 -1.37 15.22
N GLY A 109 3.97 -2.60 15.05
CA GLY A 109 3.19 -3.85 15.02
C GLY A 109 2.26 -4.06 13.80
N GLY A 110 2.30 -3.14 12.84
CA GLY A 110 1.53 -3.19 11.59
C GLY A 110 2.41 -3.50 10.38
N ILE A 111 1.76 -3.74 9.24
CA ILE A 111 2.43 -4.23 8.02
C ILE A 111 3.44 -3.23 7.43
N ALA A 112 3.35 -1.95 7.80
CA ALA A 112 4.33 -0.96 7.35
C ALA A 112 5.74 -1.29 7.84
N ASP A 113 5.90 -1.94 9.00
CA ASP A 113 7.23 -2.32 9.50
C ASP A 113 7.98 -3.18 8.48
N PHE A 114 7.33 -4.26 8.02
CA PHE A 114 7.86 -5.14 6.99
C PHE A 114 8.19 -4.38 5.71
N PHE A 115 7.24 -3.62 5.16
CA PHE A 115 7.46 -2.95 3.88
C PHE A 115 8.49 -1.83 3.94
N CYS A 116 8.51 -1.05 5.01
CA CYS A 116 9.48 0.01 5.19
C CYS A 116 10.91 -0.56 5.25
N ASP A 117 11.10 -1.71 5.89
CA ASP A 117 12.39 -2.41 5.88
C ASP A 117 12.75 -2.91 4.47
N GLN A 118 11.82 -3.54 3.75
CA GLN A 118 12.06 -3.99 2.37
C GLN A 118 12.37 -2.84 1.39
N PHE A 119 11.81 -1.65 1.62
CA PHE A 119 12.04 -0.47 0.80
C PHE A 119 13.22 0.37 1.26
N ASN A 120 13.83 0.06 2.41
CA ASN A 120 14.73 0.97 3.13
C ASN A 120 14.13 2.39 3.26
N PHE A 121 12.83 2.44 3.60
CA PHE A 121 12.05 3.65 3.75
C PHE A 121 11.86 3.96 5.23
N ASN A 122 12.76 4.76 5.78
CA ASN A 122 12.81 5.11 7.21
C ASN A 122 12.50 6.59 7.43
N VAL A 123 11.66 7.17 6.58
CA VAL A 123 11.33 8.60 6.69
C VAL A 123 10.41 8.82 7.89
N GLU A 124 10.85 9.67 8.82
CA GLU A 124 10.05 10.12 9.94
C GLU A 124 9.52 11.53 9.68
N LEU A 125 8.22 11.71 9.90
CA LEU A 125 7.49 12.95 9.69
C LEU A 125 6.83 13.40 10.99
N GLU A 126 6.63 14.71 11.13
CA GLU A 126 5.94 15.28 12.29
C GLU A 126 4.45 14.95 12.23
N LYS A 127 3.95 14.28 13.26
CA LYS A 127 2.53 13.96 13.40
C LYS A 127 1.73 15.24 13.59
N SER A 128 0.64 15.39 12.85
CA SER A 128 -0.26 16.55 12.96
C SER A 128 -0.91 16.67 14.34
N ALA A 129 -1.03 15.55 15.08
CA ALA A 129 -1.71 15.51 16.36
C ALA A 129 -0.90 16.12 17.53
N ASP A 130 0.41 15.86 17.56
CA ASP A 130 1.27 16.22 18.71
C ASP A 130 2.67 16.74 18.32
N GLY A 131 2.95 16.87 17.02
CA GLY A 131 4.24 17.32 16.49
C GLY A 131 5.38 16.30 16.65
N LYS A 132 5.13 15.13 17.25
CA LYS A 132 6.17 14.12 17.42
C LYS A 132 6.52 13.46 16.10
N LEU A 133 7.76 13.03 15.96
CA LEU A 133 8.18 12.24 14.81
C LEU A 133 7.50 10.87 14.81
N GLY A 134 7.04 10.45 13.64
CA GLY A 134 6.53 9.11 13.38
C GLY A 134 6.96 8.62 12.01
N ARG A 135 7.28 7.33 11.93
CA ARG A 135 7.72 6.70 10.68
C ARG A 135 6.56 6.65 9.68
N ALA A 136 6.80 7.14 8.47
CA ALA A 136 5.85 7.11 7.38
C ALA A 136 5.73 5.68 6.82
N GLY A 137 4.50 5.24 6.54
CA GLY A 137 4.22 3.91 6.00
C GLY A 137 4.15 3.84 4.46
N PRO A 138 3.78 2.68 3.91
CA PRO A 138 3.71 2.43 2.47
C PRO A 138 2.90 3.45 1.67
N ALA A 139 1.80 3.97 2.24
CA ALA A 139 0.98 5.00 1.59
C ALA A 139 1.78 6.25 1.19
N PHE A 140 2.83 6.60 1.94
CA PHE A 140 3.69 7.75 1.65
C PHE A 140 4.74 7.41 0.59
N TYR A 141 5.31 6.21 0.65
CA TYR A 141 6.24 5.71 -0.36
C TYR A 141 5.60 5.59 -1.76
N PHE A 142 4.31 5.25 -1.83
CA PHE A 142 3.62 5.05 -3.11
C PHE A 142 3.05 6.32 -3.75
N LEU A 143 3.17 7.49 -3.11
CA LEU A 143 2.59 8.73 -3.61
C LEU A 143 2.95 9.10 -5.06
N PRO A 144 4.21 8.96 -5.54
CA PRO A 144 4.53 9.29 -6.93
C PRO A 144 4.13 8.18 -7.92
N PHE A 145 3.75 6.99 -7.44
CA PHE A 145 3.52 5.81 -8.27
C PHE A 145 2.04 5.50 -8.51
N TYR A 146 1.13 6.23 -7.85
CA TYR A 146 -0.31 6.05 -8.02
C TYR A 146 -1.05 7.39 -8.03
N VAL A 147 -1.86 7.60 -9.07
CA VAL A 147 -2.80 8.72 -9.16
C VAL A 147 -4.21 8.16 -9.10
N ASP A 148 -4.89 8.41 -8.00
CA ASP A 148 -6.26 7.97 -7.80
C ASP A 148 -7.26 8.76 -8.67
N GLN A 149 -8.31 8.11 -9.16
CA GLN A 149 -9.33 8.78 -9.97
C GLN A 149 -10.23 9.72 -9.16
N ASP A 150 -10.51 9.42 -7.88
CA ASP A 150 -11.42 10.23 -7.07
C ASP A 150 -10.67 11.46 -6.50
N ALA A 151 -9.51 11.23 -5.89
CA ALA A 151 -8.75 12.28 -5.22
C ALA A 151 -7.61 12.87 -6.06
N GLY A 152 -6.90 12.02 -6.83
CA GLY A 152 -5.66 12.39 -7.50
C GLY A 152 -5.80 13.39 -8.64
N TRP A 153 -7.01 13.54 -9.22
CA TRP A 153 -7.30 14.48 -10.30
C TRP A 153 -7.52 15.91 -9.80
N THR A 154 -7.95 16.07 -8.54
CA THR A 154 -8.19 17.39 -7.94
C THR A 154 -6.98 17.87 -7.16
N LYS A 155 -6.24 16.97 -6.51
CA LYS A 155 -5.03 17.28 -5.76
C LYS A 155 -3.96 16.20 -5.96
N SER A 156 -2.87 16.58 -6.60
CA SER A 156 -1.69 15.72 -6.74
C SER A 156 -1.14 15.34 -5.36
N TRP A 157 -0.61 14.12 -5.22
CA TRP A 157 -0.06 13.58 -3.96
C TRP A 157 -1.10 13.32 -2.85
N GLU A 158 -2.37 13.09 -3.22
CA GLU A 158 -3.46 12.76 -2.28
C GLU A 158 -4.19 11.44 -2.61
N SER A 159 -3.52 10.52 -3.31
CA SER A 159 -4.11 9.26 -3.79
C SER A 159 -4.38 8.21 -2.69
N PHE A 160 -3.91 8.44 -1.47
CA PHE A 160 -4.01 7.50 -0.35
C PHE A 160 -4.68 8.14 0.88
N SER A 161 -5.25 7.28 1.73
CA SER A 161 -5.93 7.63 2.97
C SER A 161 -4.93 7.81 4.11
N GLY A 162 -5.26 8.66 5.09
CA GLY A 162 -4.46 8.84 6.30
C GLY A 162 -3.20 9.68 6.10
N LEU A 163 -3.04 10.38 4.98
CA LEU A 163 -1.86 11.23 4.72
C LEU A 163 -1.78 12.42 5.69
N GLN A 164 -2.93 12.95 6.09
CA GLN A 164 -3.10 14.10 6.98
C GLN A 164 -2.64 13.82 8.42
N GLN A 165 -2.30 12.57 8.74
CA GLN A 165 -1.69 12.22 10.01
C GLN A 165 -0.33 12.90 10.22
N PHE A 166 0.34 13.31 9.13
CA PHE A 166 1.60 14.06 9.19
C PHE A 166 1.46 15.45 8.58
N SER A 167 2.11 16.42 9.22
CA SER A 167 2.19 17.79 8.72
C SER A 167 3.22 17.87 7.59
N SER A 168 3.00 18.77 6.63
CA SER A 168 3.94 19.04 5.53
C SER A 168 4.40 17.82 4.72
N TYR A 169 3.65 16.70 4.78
CA TYR A 169 4.06 15.43 4.18
C TYR A 169 4.33 15.58 2.67
N ARG A 170 3.50 16.36 1.96
CA ARG A 170 3.62 16.53 0.51
C ARG A 170 4.99 17.08 0.09
N LYS A 171 5.45 18.16 0.72
CA LYS A 171 6.76 18.74 0.42
C LYS A 171 7.88 17.74 0.74
N ASN A 172 7.82 17.14 1.92
CA ASN A 172 8.83 16.19 2.38
C ASN A 172 8.92 14.95 1.47
N MET A 173 7.79 14.41 1.03
CA MET A 173 7.75 13.24 0.14
C MET A 173 8.24 13.58 -1.27
N ILE A 174 7.91 14.76 -1.80
CA ILE A 174 8.46 15.24 -3.07
C ILE A 174 9.99 15.34 -2.98
N GLU A 175 10.52 16.01 -1.96
CA GLU A 175 11.95 16.19 -1.77
C GLU A 175 12.68 14.85 -1.56
N TYR A 176 12.05 13.90 -0.86
CA TYR A 176 12.58 12.55 -0.68
C TYR A 176 12.66 11.77 -1.99
N HIS A 177 11.56 11.69 -2.74
CA HIS A 177 11.52 10.93 -3.99
C HIS A 177 12.35 11.55 -5.11
N LEU A 178 12.58 12.87 -5.07
CA LEU A 178 13.50 13.56 -5.98
C LEU A 178 14.98 13.47 -5.53
N GLY A 179 15.26 12.89 -4.36
CA GLY A 179 16.62 12.78 -3.82
C GLY A 179 17.20 14.08 -3.28
N ILE A 180 16.41 15.16 -3.17
CA ILE A 180 16.81 16.44 -2.57
C ILE A 180 17.05 16.27 -1.07
N ARG A 181 16.20 15.50 -0.41
CA ARG A 181 16.33 15.10 1.00
C ARG A 181 16.35 13.57 1.08
N PRO A 182 17.51 12.93 0.85
CA PRO A 182 17.61 11.47 0.88
C PRO A 182 17.38 10.93 2.30
N GLN A 183 17.31 9.61 2.44
CA GLN A 183 17.11 8.95 3.74
C GLN A 183 18.08 9.46 4.83
N SER A 184 19.35 9.71 4.49
CA SER A 184 20.35 10.25 5.42
C SER A 184 20.00 11.62 6.00
N TYR A 185 19.24 12.46 5.28
CA TYR A 185 18.74 13.73 5.82
C TYR A 185 17.76 13.49 6.98
N TYR A 186 16.89 12.49 6.86
CA TYR A 186 15.91 12.16 7.89
C TYR A 186 16.56 11.44 9.07
N ASP A 187 17.55 10.58 8.81
CA ASP A 187 18.30 9.89 9.85
C ASP A 187 19.05 10.88 10.76
N ALA A 188 19.53 12.00 10.20
CA ALA A 188 20.23 13.06 10.93
C ALA A 188 19.32 14.02 11.71
N ARG A 189 17.98 13.93 11.57
CA ARG A 189 17.00 14.74 12.31
C ARG A 189 16.56 14.11 13.64
N LYS A 190 17.03 12.90 13.93
CA LYS A 190 16.80 12.18 15.19
C LYS A 190 17.63 12.80 16.32
#